data_AF-Q7G2H6-F1
#
_entry.id   AF-Q7G2H6-F1
#
_cell.length_a   1.000
_cell.length_b   1.000
_cell.length_c   1.000
_cell.angle_alpha   90.00
_cell.angle_beta   90.00
_cell.angle_gamma   90.00
#
_symmetry.space_group_name_H-M   'P 1'
#
loop_
_entity.id
_entity.type
_entity.pdbx_description
1 polymer ?
#
loop_
_entity_poly.entity_id
_entity_poly.type
_entity_poly.pdbx_seq_one_letter_code
_entity_poly.pdbx_strand_id
1 'polypeptide(L)'
;MFLSAQSMAVGTIMVRWVSKYSDPIMATGWHMIIGGLPLLVISVLNHDPALNGHLQELTLNDVLALLYTSIFGSAISYGVYFYNATRGSLTTLSSLTFLTPMFASIFGFLYLGETFSPVQLGGALLTLVAIYMVNYKSIVGEK
;
A
#
# COMPACT_ATOMS: atom_id res chain seq x y z
N MET A 1 -1.57 5.05 -13.55
CA MET A 1 -0.35 5.33 -12.76
C MET A 1 -0.19 6.80 -12.36
N PHE A 2 -0.31 7.79 -13.26
CA PHE A 2 -0.18 9.20 -12.86
C PHE A 2 -1.28 9.70 -11.90
N LEU A 3 -2.56 9.40 -12.19
CA LEU A 3 -3.67 9.81 -11.32
C LEU A 3 -3.57 9.14 -9.93
N SER A 4 -3.18 7.87 -9.87
CA SER A 4 -2.98 7.16 -8.61
C SER A 4 -1.83 7.75 -7.79
N ALA A 5 -0.71 8.13 -8.44
CA ALA A 5 0.42 8.76 -7.77
C ALA A 5 0.03 10.15 -7.21
N GLN A 6 -0.71 10.95 -7.97
CA GLN A 6 -1.23 12.24 -7.50
C GLN A 6 -2.19 12.06 -6.31
N SER A 7 -3.14 11.13 -6.43
CA SER A 7 -4.07 10.82 -5.33
C SER A 7 -3.34 10.39 -4.07
N MET A 8 -2.31 9.54 -4.19
CA MET A 8 -1.50 9.10 -3.06
C MET A 8 -0.74 10.26 -2.44
N ALA A 9 -0.08 11.11 -3.24
CA ALA A 9 0.65 12.27 -2.75
C ALA A 9 -0.27 13.24 -1.99
N VAL A 10 -1.43 13.57 -2.56
CA VAL A 10 -2.43 14.44 -1.92
C VAL A 10 -2.93 13.82 -0.61
N GLY A 11 -3.29 12.54 -0.62
CA GLY A 11 -3.77 11.83 0.57
C GLY A 11 -2.73 11.82 1.70
N THR A 12 -1.47 11.50 1.39
CA THR A 12 -0.39 11.45 2.39
C THR A 12 -0.07 12.85 2.96
N ILE A 13 -0.24 13.93 2.19
CA ILE A 13 -0.07 15.30 2.71
C ILE A 13 -1.27 15.71 3.58
N MET A 14 -2.49 15.44 3.11
CA MET A 14 -3.73 15.84 3.80
C MET A 14 -3.94 15.11 5.12
N VAL A 15 -3.42 13.88 5.29
CA VAL A 15 -3.61 13.11 6.53
C VAL A 15 -3.12 13.86 7.76
N ARG A 16 -2.04 14.64 7.66
CA ARG A 16 -1.54 15.47 8.78
C ARG A 16 -2.54 16.54 9.24
N TRP A 17 -3.42 16.99 8.35
CA TRP A 17 -4.42 18.01 8.63
C TRP A 17 -5.66 17.37 9.23
N VAL A 18 -6.10 16.25 8.66
CA VAL A 18 -7.21 15.44 9.18
C VAL A 18 -6.89 14.93 10.59
N SER A 19 -5.63 14.54 10.82
CA SER A 19 -5.20 14.02 12.12
C SER A 19 -5.17 15.04 13.26
N LYS A 20 -5.36 16.33 12.96
CA LYS A 20 -5.58 17.35 14.02
C LYS A 20 -6.96 17.24 14.66
N TYR A 21 -7.93 16.69 13.95
CA TYR A 21 -9.33 16.61 14.37
C TYR A 21 -9.80 15.17 14.63
N SER A 22 -9.02 14.18 14.23
CA SER A 22 -9.40 12.76 14.27
C SER A 22 -8.18 11.88 14.41
N ASP A 23 -8.27 10.77 15.13
CA ASP A 23 -7.15 9.83 15.20
C ASP A 23 -6.76 9.31 13.79
N PRO A 24 -5.47 9.23 13.42
CA PRO A 24 -5.02 8.76 12.11
C PRO A 24 -5.58 7.39 11.69
N ILE A 25 -5.77 6.47 12.66
CA ILE A 25 -6.30 5.13 12.41
C ILE A 25 -7.79 5.23 12.08
N MET A 26 -8.54 6.04 12.83
CA MET A 26 -9.96 6.30 12.55
C MET A 26 -10.14 6.98 11.19
N ALA A 27 -9.30 7.96 10.86
CA ALA A 27 -9.30 8.62 9.56
C ALA A 27 -9.05 7.62 8.41
N THR A 28 -8.15 6.66 8.61
CA THR A 28 -7.89 5.59 7.64
C THR A 28 -9.11 4.67 7.47
N GLY A 29 -9.80 4.33 8.57
CA GLY A 29 -11.04 3.55 8.52
C GLY A 29 -12.13 4.24 7.71
N TRP A 30 -12.35 5.54 7.94
CA TRP A 30 -13.31 6.33 7.17
C TRP A 30 -12.92 6.46 5.70
N HIS A 31 -11.64 6.66 5.39
CA HIS A 31 -11.14 6.63 4.02
C HIS A 31 -11.50 5.32 3.34
N MET A 32 -11.25 4.17 3.98
CA MET A 32 -11.57 2.86 3.41
C MET A 32 -13.07 2.67 3.14
N ILE A 33 -13.93 3.15 4.03
CA ILE A 33 -15.39 3.09 3.83
C ILE A 33 -15.80 4.00 2.66
N ILE A 34 -15.32 5.24 2.63
CA ILE A 34 -15.64 6.22 1.58
C ILE A 34 -15.10 5.78 0.22
N GLY A 35 -13.95 5.11 0.16
CA GLY A 35 -13.39 4.55 -1.06
C GLY A 35 -14.07 3.25 -1.50
N GLY A 36 -14.40 2.38 -0.53
CA GLY A 36 -14.99 1.08 -0.79
C GLY A 36 -16.47 1.13 -1.18
N LEU A 37 -17.27 2.03 -0.58
CA LEU A 37 -18.71 2.12 -0.86
C LEU A 37 -19.02 2.46 -2.32
N PRO A 38 -18.41 3.48 -2.96
CA PRO A 38 -18.64 3.75 -4.37
C PRO A 38 -18.21 2.58 -5.27
N LEU A 39 -17.10 1.92 -4.94
CA LEU A 39 -16.65 0.73 -5.68
C LEU A 39 -17.67 -0.41 -5.58
N LEU A 40 -18.24 -0.63 -4.40
CA LEU A 40 -19.29 -1.61 -4.18
C LEU A 40 -20.57 -1.24 -4.95
N VAL A 41 -20.99 0.03 -4.93
CA VAL A 41 -22.16 0.50 -5.72
C VAL A 41 -21.93 0.28 -7.21
N ILE A 42 -20.75 0.63 -7.74
CA ILE A 42 -20.40 0.43 -9.15
C ILE A 42 -20.40 -1.07 -9.49
N SER A 43 -19.87 -1.93 -8.61
CA SER A 43 -19.88 -3.38 -8.81
C SER A 43 -21.32 -3.93 -8.89
N VAL A 44 -22.20 -3.48 -7.98
CA VAL A 44 -23.63 -3.85 -8.01
C VAL A 44 -24.31 -3.38 -9.31
N LEU A 45 -24.09 -2.13 -9.72
CA LEU A 45 -24.70 -1.54 -10.92
C LEU A 45 -24.20 -2.20 -12.21
N ASN A 46 -22.95 -2.63 -12.25
CA ASN A 46 -22.37 -3.34 -13.39
C ASN A 46 -22.77 -4.82 -13.44
N HIS A 47 -23.63 -5.27 -12.52
CA HIS A 47 -24.08 -6.66 -12.45
C HIS A 47 -22.91 -7.65 -12.36
N ASP A 48 -21.87 -7.30 -11.57
CA ASP A 48 -20.67 -8.12 -11.45
C ASP A 48 -21.03 -9.59 -11.15
N PRO A 49 -20.39 -10.57 -11.81
CA PRO A 49 -20.73 -11.99 -11.64
C PRO A 49 -20.67 -12.45 -10.17
N ALA A 50 -19.80 -11.83 -9.39
CA ALA A 50 -19.60 -12.09 -7.97
C ALA A 50 -20.85 -11.79 -7.11
N LEU A 51 -21.74 -10.88 -7.54
CA LEU A 51 -22.94 -10.47 -6.78
C LEU A 51 -24.24 -11.11 -7.30
N ASN A 52 -24.24 -11.65 -8.51
CA ASN A 52 -25.45 -12.14 -9.21
C ASN A 52 -25.63 -13.68 -9.22
N GLY A 53 -24.90 -14.43 -8.40
CA GLY A 53 -25.12 -15.88 -8.24
C GLY A 53 -23.87 -16.75 -8.26
N HIS A 54 -22.70 -16.22 -8.64
CA HIS A 54 -21.44 -16.96 -8.62
C HIS A 54 -20.72 -16.91 -7.26
N LEU A 55 -21.39 -16.48 -6.18
CA LEU A 55 -20.86 -16.64 -4.82
C LEU A 55 -20.59 -18.12 -4.50
N GLN A 56 -21.27 -19.05 -5.17
CA GLN A 56 -21.02 -20.49 -5.06
C GLN A 56 -19.72 -20.95 -5.74
N GLU A 57 -19.14 -20.15 -6.65
CA GLU A 57 -17.85 -20.43 -7.28
C GLU A 57 -16.67 -19.94 -6.44
N LEU A 58 -16.93 -19.10 -5.42
CA LEU A 58 -15.89 -18.67 -4.49
C LEU A 58 -15.41 -19.87 -3.69
N THR A 59 -14.17 -20.29 -3.96
CA THR A 59 -13.55 -21.34 -3.16
C THR A 59 -13.18 -20.77 -1.80
N LEU A 60 -13.02 -21.67 -0.81
CA LEU A 60 -12.54 -21.26 0.52
C LEU A 60 -11.18 -20.56 0.45
N ASN A 61 -10.33 -20.94 -0.51
CA ASN A 61 -9.04 -20.30 -0.75
C ASN A 61 -9.19 -18.85 -1.21
N ASP A 62 -10.17 -18.56 -2.08
CA ASP A 62 -10.41 -17.20 -2.57
C ASP A 62 -10.89 -16.29 -1.43
N VAL A 63 -11.78 -16.80 -0.58
CA VAL A 63 -12.25 -16.07 0.62
C VAL A 63 -11.10 -15.81 1.59
N LEU A 64 -10.24 -16.80 1.83
CA LEU A 64 -9.05 -16.62 2.68
C LEU A 64 -8.08 -15.60 2.08
N ALA A 65 -7.85 -15.63 0.76
CA ALA A 65 -6.99 -14.66 0.07
C ALA A 65 -7.56 -13.24 0.14
N LEU A 66 -8.88 -13.07 -0.04
CA LEU A 66 -9.56 -11.78 0.11
C LEU A 66 -9.48 -11.26 1.55
N LEU A 67 -9.71 -12.11 2.56
CA LEU A 67 -9.57 -11.72 3.96
C LEU A 67 -8.13 -11.33 4.29
N TYR A 68 -7.16 -12.12 3.84
CA TYR A 68 -5.74 -11.84 4.07
C TYR A 68 -5.32 -10.49 3.46
N THR A 69 -5.65 -10.26 2.20
CA THR A 69 -5.30 -9.01 1.48
C THR A 69 -6.06 -7.79 2.02
N SER A 70 -7.31 -7.97 2.46
CA SER A 70 -8.10 -6.88 3.07
C SER A 70 -7.56 -6.50 4.44
N ILE A 71 -7.20 -7.47 5.28
CA ILE A 71 -6.73 -7.20 6.65
C ILE A 71 -5.26 -6.78 6.64
N PHE A 72 -4.37 -7.63 6.14
CA PHE A 72 -2.93 -7.39 6.23
C PHE A 72 -2.44 -6.46 5.13
N GLY A 73 -2.86 -6.71 3.88
CA GLY A 73 -2.46 -5.92 2.72
C GLY A 73 -3.04 -4.50 2.72
N SER A 74 -4.22 -4.32 3.33
CA SER A 74 -4.92 -3.04 3.33
C SER A 74 -5.03 -2.44 4.73
N ALA A 75 -5.90 -2.96 5.60
CA ALA A 75 -6.27 -2.27 6.85
C ALA A 75 -5.07 -2.00 7.77
N ILE A 76 -4.26 -3.03 8.03
CA ILE A 76 -3.05 -2.92 8.87
C ILE A 76 -1.98 -2.10 8.16
N SER A 77 -1.68 -2.43 6.90
CA SER A 77 -0.63 -1.77 6.11
C SER A 77 -0.87 -0.26 5.99
N TYR A 78 -2.06 0.16 5.53
CA TYR A 78 -2.40 1.57 5.40
C TYR A 78 -2.57 2.26 6.76
N GLY A 79 -3.11 1.56 7.76
CA GLY A 79 -3.21 2.10 9.13
C GLY A 79 -1.84 2.47 9.69
N VAL A 80 -0.85 1.57 9.57
CA VAL A 80 0.53 1.83 9.97
C VAL A 80 1.16 2.93 9.11
N TYR A 81 0.94 2.92 7.79
CA TYR A 81 1.47 3.93 6.88
C TYR A 81 0.99 5.34 7.25
N PHE A 82 -0.33 5.54 7.33
CA PHE A 82 -0.91 6.86 7.62
C PHE A 82 -0.64 7.29 9.06
N TYR A 83 -0.61 6.35 10.01
CA TYR A 83 -0.17 6.65 11.38
C TYR A 83 1.26 7.22 11.39
N ASN A 84 2.21 6.58 10.70
CA ASN A 84 3.59 7.07 10.64
C ASN A 84 3.73 8.36 9.82
N ALA A 85 2.89 8.57 8.79
CA ALA A 85 2.87 9.81 8.01
C ALA A 85 2.55 11.06 8.86
N THR A 86 1.81 10.86 9.95
CA THR A 86 1.44 11.95 10.88
C THR A 86 2.50 12.24 11.92
N ARG A 87 3.37 11.27 12.26
CA ARG A 87 4.36 11.38 13.35
C ARG A 87 5.81 11.53 12.89
N GLY A 88 6.14 11.11 11.67
CA GLY A 88 7.51 11.08 11.15
C GLY A 88 7.75 12.00 9.95
N SER A 89 8.96 11.93 9.41
CA SER A 89 9.30 12.58 8.14
C SER A 89 8.56 11.91 6.98
N LEU A 90 7.75 12.68 6.25
CA LEU A 90 7.06 12.22 5.04
C LEU A 90 8.06 11.76 3.97
N THR A 91 9.22 12.41 3.88
CA THR A 91 10.28 12.06 2.93
C THR A 91 10.88 10.70 3.24
N THR A 92 11.20 10.43 4.50
CA THR A 92 11.69 9.13 4.96
C THR A 92 10.65 8.05 4.69
N LEU A 93 9.40 8.26 5.13
CA LEU A 93 8.32 7.30 4.91
C LEU A 93 8.10 6.99 3.42
N SER A 94 8.09 8.03 2.57
CA SER A 94 7.91 7.88 1.13
C SER A 94 9.10 7.20 0.46
N SER A 95 10.33 7.37 0.98
CA SER A 95 11.49 6.63 0.46
C SER A 95 11.39 5.13 0.79
N LEU A 96 10.82 4.76 1.94
CA LEU A 96 10.66 3.37 2.34
C LEU A 96 9.64 2.61 1.47
N THR A 97 8.69 3.28 0.83
CA THR A 97 7.74 2.62 -0.08
C THR A 97 8.42 2.10 -1.35
N PHE A 98 9.61 2.59 -1.70
CA PHE A 98 10.43 1.98 -2.77
C PHE A 98 10.98 0.60 -2.40
N LEU A 99 10.88 0.17 -1.13
CA LEU A 99 11.15 -1.22 -0.76
C LEU A 99 10.03 -2.19 -1.17
N THR A 100 8.79 -1.71 -1.38
CA THR A 100 7.67 -2.56 -1.79
C THR A 100 7.98 -3.39 -3.04
N PRO A 101 8.46 -2.82 -4.17
CA PRO A 101 8.84 -3.64 -5.33
C PRO A 101 10.01 -4.59 -5.05
N MET A 102 10.90 -4.27 -4.11
CA MET A 102 12.00 -5.17 -3.71
C MET A 102 11.48 -6.41 -3.01
N PHE A 103 10.58 -6.25 -2.03
CA PHE A 103 9.91 -7.37 -1.38
C PHE A 103 9.07 -8.16 -2.38
N ALA A 104 8.28 -7.48 -3.22
CA ALA A 104 7.48 -8.13 -4.26
C ALA A 104 8.35 -9.00 -5.18
N SER A 105 9.52 -8.50 -5.58
CA SER A 105 10.47 -9.24 -6.42
C SER A 105 11.02 -10.46 -5.68
N ILE A 106 11.47 -10.32 -4.42
CA ILE A 106 11.97 -11.43 -3.60
C ILE A 106 10.90 -12.52 -3.46
N PHE A 107 9.65 -12.14 -3.16
CA PHE A 107 8.55 -13.08 -3.04
C PHE A 107 8.17 -13.70 -4.41
N GLY A 108 8.28 -12.94 -5.50
CA GLY A 108 8.14 -13.44 -6.87
C GLY A 108 9.15 -14.52 -7.22
N PHE A 109 10.42 -14.31 -6.86
CA PHE A 109 11.46 -15.31 -7.00
C PHE A 109 11.20 -16.56 -6.14
N LEU A 110 10.87 -16.37 -4.86
CA LEU A 110 10.70 -17.47 -3.91
C LEU A 110 9.46 -18.34 -4.17
N TYR A 111 8.32 -17.71 -4.52
CA TYR A 111 7.04 -18.39 -4.62
C TYR A 111 6.57 -18.62 -6.06
N LEU A 112 6.92 -17.72 -6.98
CA LEU A 112 6.55 -17.82 -8.41
C LEU A 112 7.68 -18.36 -9.29
N GLY A 113 8.88 -18.55 -8.76
CA GLY A 113 10.02 -19.08 -9.51
C GLY A 113 10.55 -18.10 -10.57
N GLU A 114 10.30 -16.80 -10.39
CA GLU A 114 10.80 -15.76 -11.29
C GLU A 114 12.32 -15.74 -11.30
N THR A 115 12.93 -15.31 -12.41
CA THR A 115 14.39 -15.16 -12.52
C THR A 115 14.75 -13.71 -12.78
N PHE A 116 15.88 -13.27 -12.22
CA PHE A 116 16.34 -11.89 -12.39
C PHE A 116 17.43 -11.79 -13.45
N SER A 117 17.20 -10.91 -14.41
CA SER A 117 18.26 -10.43 -15.30
C SER A 117 19.29 -9.60 -14.51
N PRO A 118 20.55 -9.52 -14.99
CA PRO A 118 21.56 -8.65 -14.39
C PRO A 118 21.13 -7.17 -14.30
N VAL A 119 20.33 -6.70 -15.26
CA VAL A 119 19.82 -5.31 -15.28
C VAL A 119 18.82 -5.07 -14.13
N GLN A 120 17.94 -6.03 -13.87
CA GLN A 120 17.01 -5.95 -12.74
C GLN A 120 17.75 -5.93 -11.39
N LEU A 121 18.81 -6.74 -11.24
CA LEU A 121 19.67 -6.70 -10.06
C LEU A 121 20.39 -5.35 -9.92
N GLY A 122 20.87 -4.77 -11.02
CA GLY A 122 21.44 -3.42 -11.03
C GLY A 122 20.45 -2.35 -10.57
N GLY A 123 19.22 -2.38 -11.07
CA GLY A 123 18.14 -1.47 -10.65
C GLY A 123 17.73 -1.67 -9.18
N ALA A 124 17.70 -2.91 -8.72
CA ALA A 124 17.44 -3.26 -7.32
C ALA A 124 18.51 -2.68 -6.39
N LEU A 125 19.80 -2.86 -6.73
CA LEU A 125 20.92 -2.27 -5.98
C LEU A 125 20.86 -0.74 -5.98
N LEU A 126 20.61 -0.12 -7.13
CA LEU A 126 20.49 1.33 -7.24
C LEU A 126 19.37 1.88 -6.34
N THR A 127 18.24 1.19 -6.29
CA THR A 127 17.10 1.55 -5.43
C THR A 127 17.50 1.48 -3.95
N LEU A 128 18.19 0.41 -3.52
CA LEU A 128 18.67 0.28 -2.14
C LEU A 128 19.65 1.39 -1.76
N VAL A 129 20.59 1.74 -2.65
CA VAL A 129 21.53 2.84 -2.44
C VAL A 129 20.80 4.17 -2.31
N ALA A 130 19.82 4.44 -3.17
CA ALA A 130 19.02 5.66 -3.11
C ALA A 130 18.26 5.79 -1.78
N ILE A 131 17.63 4.70 -1.32
CA ILE A 131 16.93 4.65 -0.02
C ILE A 131 17.92 4.92 1.12
N TYR A 132 19.10 4.29 1.08
CA TYR A 132 20.14 4.52 2.09
C TYR A 132 20.57 5.99 2.14
N MET A 133 20.86 6.60 0.98
CA MET A 133 21.28 8.00 0.90
C MET A 133 20.21 8.98 1.41
N VAL A 134 18.93 8.74 1.07
CA VAL A 134 17.82 9.59 1.53
C VAL A 134 17.62 9.48 3.05
N ASN A 135 17.84 8.30 3.63
CA ASN A 135 17.64 8.06 5.05
C ASN A 135 18.90 8.26 5.91
N TYR A 136 20.07 8.51 5.30
CA TYR A 136 21.35 8.58 5.99
C TYR A 136 21.33 9.54 7.19
N LYS A 137 20.81 10.76 7.03
CA LYS A 137 20.71 11.74 8.13
C LYS A 137 19.79 11.27 9.26
N SER A 138 18.68 10.62 8.91
CA SER A 138 17.75 10.04 9.89
C SER A 138 18.36 8.87 10.67
N ILE A 139 19.30 8.13 10.07
CA ILE A 139 19.97 6.97 10.67
C ILE A 139 21.13 7.42 11.57
N VAL A 140 21.87 8.45 11.17
CA VAL A 140 23.08 8.93 11.87
C VAL A 140 22.75 9.88 13.04
N GLY A 141 21.50 10.29 13.20
CA GLY A 141 21.03 11.04 14.38
C GLY A 141 21.36 12.53 14.37
N GLU A 142 21.88 13.06 13.26
CA GLU A 142 21.98 14.50 13.04
C GLU A 142 20.57 15.04 12.71
N LYS A 143 19.95 15.68 13.70
CA LYS A 143 18.68 16.41 13.55
C LYS A 143 18.80 17.56 12.55
#